data_AF-A0A962V1T0-F1
#
_entry.id   AF-A0A962V1T0-F1
#
_cell.length_a   1.000
_cell.length_b   1.000
_cell.length_c   1.000
_cell.angle_alpha   90.00
_cell.angle_beta   90.00
_cell.angle_gamma   90.00
#
_symmetry.space_group_name_H-M   'P 1'
#
loop_
_entity.id
_entity.type
_entity.pdbx_description
1 polymer ?
#
loop_
_entity_poly.entity_id
_entity_poly.type
_entity_poly.pdbx_seq_one_letter_code
_entity_poly.pdbx_strand_id
1 'polypeptide(L)'
;MEQTVEEFFHDFRQQFLTDAEINQDFQLTSFVTLIAEELRESGVIEDFTSCHYRSRGIRTDGYWFDDEGILSLFIADFEFRTSLSSLTRTDVDTAFKRLQGFLEASLTGRLHNELDFTTPEYDIARQIWDRRSSIRRVEFYLLSERVLSDRIQSLDDLIISGIPVTRQIWDITRLYRQQNSRGHKEILEIDFPESFGRSLSCLPAHLGSDLYKSYLVVIPGKILADLYEKYGARLLERNVRSFLQARAKVNRGIRSTILNEPQMFFAYNNGLTATAEHVKTRITDNGLVIDSIQDLQIVNGGQTTASLFHTRRLDKADLSKVFVQMKLTVIDDEKNEEIVPRISEYANTQNKVNAADFFSNHPFHVRMEEFSRRLWAPARQGSQRETKWFYERARGQFADAQSKLSASQK
;
A
#
# COMPACT_ATOMS: atom_id res chain seq x y z
N MET A 1 22.02 0.93 22.62
CA MET A 1 22.89 1.98 22.06
C MET A 1 22.54 2.07 20.59
N GLU A 2 22.15 3.25 20.11
CA GLU A 2 21.92 3.46 18.69
C GLU A 2 23.23 3.25 17.95
N GLN A 3 23.25 2.34 16.96
CA GLN A 3 24.38 2.13 16.07
C GLN A 3 24.63 3.41 15.29
N THR A 4 25.85 3.93 15.22
CA THR A 4 26.17 5.12 14.42
C THR A 4 26.19 4.80 12.92
N VAL A 5 26.14 5.82 12.04
CA VAL A 5 26.26 5.61 10.58
C VAL A 5 27.63 5.04 10.21
N GLU A 6 28.67 5.38 10.97
CA GLU A 6 30.02 4.84 10.83
C GLU A 6 30.09 3.36 11.18
N GLU A 7 29.47 2.94 12.29
CA GLU A 7 29.36 1.52 12.68
C GLU A 7 28.53 0.75 11.66
N PHE A 8 27.41 1.32 11.20
CA PHE A 8 26.60 0.75 10.14
C PHE A 8 27.39 0.53 8.86
N PHE A 9 28.12 1.55 8.40
CA PHE A 9 28.97 1.45 7.22
C PHE A 9 30.02 0.33 7.36
N HIS A 10 30.60 0.18 8.56
CA HIS A 10 31.54 -0.90 8.85
C HIS A 10 30.88 -2.27 8.74
N ASP A 11 29.73 -2.46 9.39
CA ASP A 11 29.00 -3.74 9.41
C ASP A 11 28.46 -4.11 8.03
N PHE A 12 27.87 -3.14 7.32
CA PHE A 12 27.41 -3.27 5.94
C PHE A 12 28.56 -3.70 5.02
N ARG A 13 29.76 -3.16 5.25
CA ARG A 13 30.96 -3.56 4.52
C ARG A 13 31.41 -4.99 4.81
N GLN A 14 31.35 -5.43 6.07
CA GLN A 14 31.65 -6.82 6.40
C GLN A 14 30.66 -7.78 5.75
N GLN A 15 29.39 -7.40 5.68
CA GLN A 15 28.34 -8.23 5.08
C GLN A 15 28.60 -8.50 3.60
N PHE A 16 28.72 -7.46 2.76
CA PHE A 16 28.93 -7.71 1.33
C PHE A 16 30.31 -8.34 1.04
N LEU A 17 31.32 -8.11 1.88
CA LEU A 17 32.62 -8.78 1.79
C LEU A 17 32.50 -10.29 2.03
N THR A 18 31.76 -10.66 3.08
CA THR A 18 31.47 -12.06 3.41
C THR A 18 30.69 -12.72 2.26
N ASP A 19 29.67 -12.03 1.73
CA ASP A 19 28.87 -12.54 0.62
C ASP A 19 29.69 -12.71 -0.67
N ALA A 20 30.61 -11.79 -0.96
CA ALA A 20 31.52 -11.90 -2.10
C ALA A 20 32.46 -13.10 -1.97
N GLU A 21 32.99 -13.36 -0.77
CA GLU A 21 33.84 -14.53 -0.50
C GLU A 21 33.07 -15.85 -0.59
N ILE A 22 31.86 -15.91 -0.03
CA ILE A 22 31.00 -17.11 -0.06
C ILE A 22 30.59 -17.47 -1.49
N ASN A 23 30.15 -16.48 -2.26
CA ASN A 23 29.62 -16.70 -3.61
C ASN A 23 30.72 -16.69 -4.70
N GLN A 24 31.97 -16.40 -4.34
CA GLN A 24 33.09 -16.20 -5.28
C GLN A 24 32.79 -15.13 -6.34
N ASP A 25 32.07 -14.09 -5.93
CA ASP A 25 31.61 -13.00 -6.79
C ASP A 25 32.50 -11.75 -6.67
N PHE A 26 32.38 -10.86 -7.64
CA PHE A 26 32.99 -9.54 -7.53
C PHE A 26 32.32 -8.73 -6.41
N GLN A 27 33.13 -8.05 -5.58
CA GLN A 27 32.64 -7.21 -4.48
C GLN A 27 31.61 -6.17 -4.92
N LEU A 28 31.77 -5.59 -6.12
CA LEU A 28 30.79 -4.68 -6.71
C LEU A 28 29.44 -5.36 -6.92
N THR A 29 29.44 -6.58 -7.46
CA THR A 29 28.23 -7.38 -7.68
C THR A 29 27.55 -7.66 -6.34
N SER A 30 28.30 -8.12 -5.34
CA SER A 30 27.76 -8.37 -4.00
C SER A 30 27.20 -7.11 -3.35
N PHE A 31 27.86 -5.96 -3.48
CA PHE A 31 27.38 -4.66 -3.00
C PHE A 31 26.05 -4.28 -3.65
N VAL A 32 25.94 -4.37 -4.98
CA VAL A 32 24.71 -3.99 -5.70
C VAL A 32 23.57 -4.95 -5.36
N THR A 33 23.84 -6.26 -5.37
CA THR A 33 22.84 -7.29 -5.06
C THR A 33 22.32 -7.13 -3.63
N LEU A 34 23.20 -6.90 -2.65
CA LEU A 34 22.80 -6.70 -1.25
C LEU A 34 21.85 -5.50 -1.09
N ILE A 35 22.16 -4.38 -1.73
CA ILE A 35 21.27 -3.20 -1.69
C ILE A 35 19.99 -3.49 -2.45
N ALA A 36 20.05 -4.10 -3.63
CA ALA A 36 18.87 -4.41 -4.42
C ALA A 36 17.88 -5.32 -3.68
N GLU A 37 18.39 -6.32 -2.95
CA GLU A 37 17.57 -7.18 -2.08
C GLU A 37 16.87 -6.38 -0.97
N GLU A 38 17.59 -5.49 -0.29
CA GLU A 38 17.03 -4.62 0.73
C GLU A 38 15.93 -3.69 0.14
N LEU A 39 16.14 -3.16 -1.06
CA LEU A 39 15.17 -2.34 -1.78
C LEU A 39 13.94 -3.15 -2.24
N ARG A 40 14.13 -4.41 -2.63
CA ARG A 40 13.06 -5.31 -3.04
C ARG A 40 12.17 -5.69 -1.87
N GLU A 41 12.78 -6.12 -0.77
CA GLU A 41 12.08 -6.49 0.46
C GLU A 41 11.32 -5.30 1.08
N SER A 42 11.83 -4.07 0.93
CA SER A 42 11.13 -2.85 1.36
C SER A 42 10.04 -2.38 0.39
N GLY A 43 9.90 -3.02 -0.77
CA GLY A 43 8.92 -2.65 -1.80
C GLY A 43 9.24 -1.35 -2.54
N VAL A 44 10.49 -0.88 -2.47
CA VAL A 44 10.98 0.28 -3.26
C VAL A 44 11.09 -0.11 -4.73
N ILE A 45 11.58 -1.32 -5.00
CA ILE A 45 11.70 -1.90 -6.34
C ILE A 45 10.92 -3.21 -6.38
N GLU A 46 10.39 -3.57 -7.54
CA GLU A 46 9.67 -4.83 -7.74
C GLU A 46 10.62 -6.02 -7.79
N ASP A 47 11.67 -5.91 -8.61
CA ASP A 47 12.71 -6.92 -8.73
C ASP A 47 14.01 -6.28 -9.25
N PHE A 48 15.06 -7.11 -9.36
CA PHE A 48 16.39 -6.69 -9.79
C PHE A 48 17.09 -7.80 -10.56
N THR A 49 17.71 -7.44 -11.68
CA THR A 49 18.62 -8.30 -12.44
C THR A 49 20.00 -7.66 -12.50
N SER A 50 21.01 -8.38 -12.03
CA SER A 50 22.41 -7.94 -12.09
C SER A 50 22.90 -7.87 -13.54
N CYS A 51 23.56 -6.77 -13.90
CA CYS A 51 24.13 -6.58 -15.23
C CYS A 51 25.24 -5.53 -15.16
N HIS A 52 26.48 -5.89 -15.47
CA HIS A 52 27.60 -4.97 -15.37
C HIS A 52 28.13 -4.56 -16.75
N TYR A 53 27.60 -3.48 -17.31
CA TYR A 53 28.11 -2.89 -18.54
C TYR A 53 28.90 -1.61 -18.25
N ARG A 54 30.10 -1.49 -18.83
CA ARG A 54 30.91 -0.26 -18.75
C ARG A 54 31.63 0.03 -20.06
N SER A 55 31.39 1.21 -20.61
CA SER A 55 32.18 1.78 -21.72
C SER A 55 32.37 3.29 -21.52
N ARG A 56 33.02 3.98 -22.47
CA ARG A 56 33.38 5.39 -22.31
C ARG A 56 32.13 6.26 -22.19
N GLY A 57 31.85 6.73 -20.97
CA GLY A 57 30.69 7.59 -20.67
C GLY A 57 29.37 6.86 -20.53
N ILE A 58 29.37 5.52 -20.54
CA ILE A 58 28.17 4.69 -20.44
C ILE A 58 28.40 3.62 -19.38
N ARG A 59 27.46 3.44 -18.45
CA ARG A 59 27.53 2.39 -17.44
C ARG A 59 26.15 2.03 -16.92
N THR A 60 25.90 0.75 -16.65
CA THR A 60 24.81 0.24 -15.81
C THR A 60 25.35 -0.93 -14.98
N ASP A 61 24.88 -1.08 -13.75
CA ASP A 61 25.25 -2.16 -12.82
C ASP A 61 24.06 -3.08 -12.48
N GLY A 62 22.88 -2.80 -13.03
CA GLY A 62 21.73 -3.69 -12.99
C GLY A 62 20.49 -3.04 -13.59
N TYR A 63 19.41 -3.82 -13.69
CA TYR A 63 18.15 -3.35 -14.27
C TYR A 63 16.93 -4.14 -13.81
N TRP A 64 15.77 -3.58 -14.07
CA TRP A 64 14.50 -4.29 -14.09
C TRP A 64 13.56 -3.65 -15.11
N PHE A 65 12.76 -4.46 -15.81
CA PHE A 65 11.78 -3.95 -16.77
C PHE A 65 10.45 -4.68 -16.59
N ASP A 66 9.52 -4.01 -15.90
CA ASP A 66 8.19 -4.55 -15.62
C ASP A 66 7.30 -4.65 -16.87
N ASP A 67 6.13 -5.27 -16.72
CA ASP A 67 5.13 -5.38 -17.79
C ASP A 67 4.29 -4.11 -17.99
N GLU A 68 4.36 -3.14 -17.06
CA GLU A 68 3.58 -1.91 -17.08
C GLU A 68 4.23 -0.76 -17.86
N GLY A 69 5.49 -0.94 -18.28
CA GLY A 69 6.25 0.01 -19.07
C GLY A 69 7.22 0.87 -18.25
N ILE A 70 7.63 0.41 -17.07
CA ILE A 70 8.63 1.05 -16.21
C ILE A 70 9.96 0.31 -16.35
N LEU A 71 11.00 1.06 -16.73
CA LEU A 71 12.37 0.57 -16.81
C LEU A 71 13.19 1.17 -15.66
N SER A 72 13.70 0.32 -14.78
CA SER A 72 14.62 0.69 -13.70
C SER A 72 16.05 0.37 -14.11
N LEU A 73 16.95 1.35 -14.00
CA LEU A 73 18.39 1.20 -14.26
C LEU A 73 19.20 1.62 -13.04
N PHE A 74 20.18 0.80 -12.67
CA PHE A 74 20.96 0.95 -11.45
C PHE A 74 22.42 1.25 -11.78
N ILE A 75 23.03 2.15 -11.01
CA ILE A 75 24.47 2.41 -11.07
C ILE A 75 25.03 2.51 -9.67
N ALA A 76 26.21 1.93 -9.46
CA ALA A 76 26.89 1.89 -8.18
C ALA A 76 28.11 2.82 -8.15
N ASP A 77 28.15 3.69 -7.14
CA ASP A 77 29.34 4.39 -6.68
C ASP A 77 30.00 3.58 -5.55
N PHE A 78 30.97 2.78 -5.95
CA PHE A 78 31.68 1.83 -5.10
C PHE A 78 33.16 1.83 -5.47
N GLU A 79 34.04 2.09 -4.50
CA GLU A 79 35.50 2.09 -4.67
C GLU A 79 36.20 1.39 -3.49
N PHE A 80 35.52 0.46 -2.82
CA PHE A 80 36.08 -0.30 -1.69
C PHE A 80 36.62 0.60 -0.57
N ARG A 81 35.85 1.64 -0.22
CA ARG A 81 36.31 2.63 0.75
C ARG A 81 36.34 2.03 2.16
N THR A 82 37.31 2.46 2.95
CA THR A 82 37.46 2.03 4.36
C THR A 82 36.93 3.05 5.35
N SER A 83 36.55 4.24 4.86
CA SER A 83 35.98 5.33 5.66
C SER A 83 34.90 6.08 4.88
N LEU A 84 33.98 6.70 5.63
CA LEU A 84 32.94 7.53 5.04
C LEU A 84 33.55 8.75 4.33
N SER A 85 32.95 9.10 3.20
CA SER A 85 33.24 10.34 2.47
C SER A 85 31.95 10.93 1.94
N SER A 86 31.98 12.21 1.56
CA SER A 86 30.79 12.91 1.06
C SER A 86 30.61 12.69 -0.44
N LEU A 87 29.43 12.26 -0.88
CA LEU A 87 28.99 12.18 -2.28
C LEU A 87 28.55 13.56 -2.78
N THR A 88 29.27 14.09 -3.78
CA THR A 88 29.06 15.45 -4.27
C THR A 88 28.06 15.51 -5.43
N ARG A 89 27.54 16.71 -5.75
CA ARG A 89 26.62 16.89 -6.88
C ARG A 89 27.27 16.48 -8.21
N THR A 90 28.55 16.77 -8.39
CA THR A 90 29.32 16.38 -9.58
C THR A 90 29.38 14.86 -9.74
N ASP A 91 29.56 14.12 -8.63
CA ASP A 91 29.60 12.66 -8.65
C ASP A 91 28.24 12.08 -9.05
N VAL A 92 27.17 12.58 -8.44
CA VAL A 92 25.78 12.21 -8.74
C VAL A 92 25.43 12.48 -10.20
N ASP A 93 25.70 13.68 -10.70
CA ASP A 93 25.42 14.06 -12.08
C ASP A 93 26.25 13.21 -13.07
N THR A 94 27.49 12.87 -12.72
CA THR A 94 28.33 11.99 -13.53
C THR A 94 27.78 10.57 -13.59
N ALA A 95 27.28 10.03 -12.47
CA ALA A 95 26.68 8.71 -12.42
C ALA A 95 25.39 8.65 -13.27
N PHE A 96 24.48 9.61 -13.09
CA PHE A 96 23.25 9.65 -13.87
C PHE A 96 23.49 9.90 -15.37
N LYS A 97 24.50 10.70 -15.73
CA LYS A 97 24.90 10.86 -17.15
C LYS A 97 25.34 9.55 -17.80
N ARG A 98 25.97 8.64 -17.04
CA ARG A 98 26.36 7.32 -17.55
C ARG A 98 25.16 6.40 -17.79
N LEU A 99 24.17 6.44 -16.90
CA LEU A 99 22.88 5.75 -17.09
C LEU A 99 22.11 6.32 -18.28
N GLN A 100 22.09 7.65 -18.42
CA GLN A 100 21.49 8.31 -19.58
C GLN A 100 22.15 7.85 -20.88
N GLY A 101 23.48 7.82 -20.95
CA GLY A 101 24.20 7.33 -22.12
C GLY A 101 23.85 5.87 -22.45
N PHE A 102 23.62 5.04 -21.43
CA PHE A 102 23.23 3.63 -21.61
C PHE A 102 21.82 3.52 -22.20
N LEU A 103 20.88 4.28 -21.64
CA LEU A 103 19.50 4.34 -22.12
C LEU A 103 19.45 4.84 -23.57
N GLU A 104 20.11 5.95 -23.90
CA GLU A 104 20.12 6.52 -25.26
C GLU A 104 20.76 5.56 -26.28
N ALA A 105 21.87 4.92 -25.93
CA ALA A 105 22.52 3.96 -26.82
C ALA A 105 21.71 2.66 -27.00
N SER A 106 20.89 2.28 -26.00
CA SER A 106 19.95 1.16 -26.11
C SER A 106 18.74 1.53 -26.96
N LEU A 107 18.15 2.71 -26.74
CA LEU A 107 16.98 3.22 -27.48
C LEU A 107 17.26 3.49 -28.95
N THR A 108 18.51 3.81 -29.31
CA THR A 108 18.96 3.99 -30.70
C THR A 108 19.37 2.69 -31.37
N GLY A 109 19.39 1.57 -30.63
CA GLY A 109 19.77 0.25 -31.12
C GLY A 109 21.27 0.07 -31.29
N ARG A 110 22.08 1.05 -30.90
CA ARG A 110 23.53 0.98 -31.02
C ARG A 110 24.12 -0.14 -30.16
N LEU A 111 23.67 -0.26 -28.90
CA LEU A 111 24.27 -1.21 -27.95
C LEU A 111 24.09 -2.68 -28.36
N HIS A 112 22.86 -3.14 -28.66
CA HIS A 112 22.66 -4.55 -29.01
C HIS A 112 23.27 -4.93 -30.36
N ASN A 113 23.62 -3.98 -31.23
CA ASN A 113 24.32 -4.26 -32.48
C ASN A 113 25.85 -4.37 -32.29
N GLU A 114 26.40 -3.72 -31.25
CA GLU A 114 27.84 -3.74 -30.92
C GLU A 114 28.18 -4.87 -29.93
N LEU A 115 27.20 -5.37 -29.17
CA LEU A 115 27.37 -6.39 -28.14
C LEU A 115 27.23 -7.83 -28.68
N ASP A 116 27.93 -8.76 -28.03
CA ASP A 116 27.81 -10.20 -28.31
C ASP A 116 26.48 -10.72 -27.74
N PHE A 117 25.72 -11.47 -28.56
CA PHE A 117 24.38 -11.98 -28.23
C PHE A 117 24.35 -12.98 -27.06
N THR A 118 25.50 -13.47 -26.62
CA THR A 118 25.63 -14.38 -25.47
C THR A 118 25.78 -13.66 -24.14
N THR A 119 25.87 -12.33 -24.14
CA THR A 119 26.18 -11.52 -22.96
C THR A 119 24.91 -10.97 -22.30
N PRO A 120 24.81 -10.94 -20.96
CA PRO A 120 23.65 -10.35 -20.26
C PRO A 120 23.39 -8.88 -20.65
N GLU A 121 24.45 -8.15 -21.01
CA GLU A 121 24.39 -6.77 -21.48
C GLU A 121 23.66 -6.64 -22.83
N TYR A 122 23.79 -7.65 -23.71
CA TYR A 122 23.03 -7.70 -24.95
C TYR A 122 21.53 -7.86 -24.66
N ASP A 123 21.16 -8.74 -23.73
CA ASP A 123 19.77 -9.03 -23.42
C ASP A 123 19.01 -7.77 -23.00
N ILE A 124 19.56 -6.99 -22.06
CA ILE A 124 18.94 -5.73 -21.64
C ILE A 124 18.89 -4.71 -22.79
N ALA A 125 19.98 -4.53 -23.54
CA ALA A 125 20.02 -3.57 -24.65
C ALA A 125 18.98 -3.93 -25.72
N ARG A 126 18.79 -5.23 -25.96
CA ARG A 126 17.80 -5.77 -26.89
C ARG A 126 16.38 -5.59 -26.36
N GLN A 127 16.12 -5.90 -25.08
CA GLN A 127 14.82 -5.70 -24.45
C GLN A 127 14.38 -4.24 -24.50
N ILE A 128 15.28 -3.30 -24.17
CA ILE A 128 14.99 -1.86 -24.26
C ILE A 128 14.67 -1.47 -25.70
N TRP A 129 15.44 -1.95 -26.68
CA TRP A 129 15.17 -1.66 -28.08
C TRP A 129 13.82 -2.21 -28.54
N ASP A 130 13.52 -3.48 -28.28
CA ASP A 130 12.29 -4.15 -28.74
C ASP A 130 11.04 -3.54 -28.08
N ARG A 131 11.13 -3.12 -26.81
CA ARG A 131 10.02 -2.56 -26.02
C ARG A 131 10.03 -1.03 -25.94
N ARG A 132 10.89 -0.33 -26.71
CA ARG A 132 11.07 1.14 -26.61
C ARG A 132 9.78 1.96 -26.72
N SER A 133 8.82 1.50 -27.52
CA SER A 133 7.51 2.18 -27.69
C SER A 133 6.55 1.97 -26.52
N SER A 134 6.79 0.98 -25.66
CA SER A 134 5.99 0.73 -24.45
C SER A 134 6.59 1.33 -23.18
N ILE A 135 7.81 1.88 -23.24
CA ILE A 135 8.42 2.55 -22.08
C ILE A 135 7.66 3.85 -21.80
N ARG A 136 6.97 3.88 -20.66
CA ARG A 136 6.20 5.04 -20.19
C ARG A 136 7.02 5.91 -19.25
N ARG A 137 7.91 5.31 -18.47
CA ARG A 137 8.76 5.98 -17.48
C ARG A 137 10.06 5.20 -17.29
N VAL A 138 11.14 5.91 -17.00
CA VAL A 138 12.41 5.31 -16.59
C VAL A 138 12.74 5.78 -15.18
N GLU A 139 13.34 4.89 -14.40
CA GLU A 139 13.79 5.17 -13.04
C GLU A 139 15.29 4.91 -12.94
N PHE A 140 16.06 5.92 -12.56
CA PHE A 140 17.49 5.79 -12.31
C PHE A 140 17.77 5.69 -10.82
N TYR A 141 18.51 4.66 -10.43
CA TYR A 141 18.93 4.42 -9.06
C TYR A 141 20.45 4.55 -8.96
N LEU A 142 20.92 5.50 -8.14
CA LEU A 142 22.32 5.60 -7.75
C LEU A 142 22.49 4.98 -6.37
N LEU A 143 23.25 3.89 -6.29
CA LEU A 143 23.60 3.20 -5.04
C LEU A 143 25.02 3.65 -4.63
N SER A 144 25.20 4.18 -3.43
CA SER A 144 26.49 4.73 -3.00
C SER A 144 26.83 4.36 -1.56
N GLU A 145 28.10 4.01 -1.35
CA GLU A 145 28.68 3.75 -0.02
C GLU A 145 29.08 5.05 0.73
N ARG A 146 28.84 6.22 0.11
CA ARG A 146 29.19 7.56 0.62
C ARG A 146 27.96 8.24 1.22
N VAL A 147 28.18 9.33 1.96
CA VAL A 147 27.11 10.17 2.56
C VAL A 147 26.74 11.28 1.60
N LEU A 148 25.46 11.43 1.26
CA LEU A 148 24.99 12.49 0.37
C LEU A 148 25.31 13.88 0.95
N SER A 149 25.88 14.77 0.14
CA SER A 149 26.12 16.15 0.55
C SER A 149 24.81 16.92 0.79
N ASP A 150 24.70 17.60 1.94
CA ASP A 150 23.55 18.47 2.30
C ASP A 150 23.24 19.58 1.28
N ARG A 151 24.19 19.87 0.38
CA ARG A 151 24.01 20.82 -0.72
C ARG A 151 23.05 20.32 -1.80
N ILE A 152 22.72 19.03 -1.79
CA ILE A 152 21.82 18.39 -2.76
C ILE A 152 20.44 18.28 -2.11
N GLN A 153 19.60 19.30 -2.32
CA GLN A 153 18.24 19.34 -1.77
C GLN A 153 17.19 18.77 -2.74
N SER A 154 17.42 18.89 -4.04
CA SER A 154 16.53 18.38 -5.08
C SER A 154 17.30 17.99 -6.34
N LEU A 155 16.70 17.10 -7.12
CA LEU A 155 17.13 16.76 -8.47
C LEU A 155 16.10 17.32 -9.45
N ASP A 156 16.57 17.95 -10.52
CA ASP A 156 15.69 18.54 -11.54
C ASP A 156 14.89 17.45 -12.28
N ASP A 157 13.76 17.82 -12.88
CA ASP A 157 13.05 16.92 -13.77
C ASP A 157 13.91 16.58 -15.00
N LEU A 158 13.90 15.32 -15.41
CA LEU A 158 14.69 14.84 -16.54
C LEU A 158 13.77 14.12 -17.54
N ILE A 159 13.92 14.45 -18.82
CA ILE A 159 13.24 13.78 -19.93
C ILE A 159 14.31 13.36 -20.93
N ILE A 160 14.38 12.07 -21.24
CA ILE A 160 15.34 11.51 -22.21
C ILE A 160 14.54 10.92 -23.37
N SER A 161 14.80 11.37 -24.59
CA SER A 161 14.10 10.89 -25.80
C SER A 161 12.57 10.92 -25.71
N GLY A 162 12.02 11.91 -24.99
CA GLY A 162 10.57 12.05 -24.75
C GLY A 162 10.00 11.19 -23.61
N ILE A 163 10.83 10.41 -22.92
CA ILE A 163 10.44 9.55 -21.81
C ILE A 163 10.76 10.26 -20.48
N PRO A 164 9.80 10.40 -19.54
CA PRO A 164 10.07 10.97 -18.22
C PRO A 164 10.98 10.05 -17.40
N VAL A 165 11.98 10.64 -16.75
CA VAL A 165 12.99 9.93 -15.96
C VAL A 165 12.94 10.42 -14.52
N THR A 166 12.69 9.50 -13.58
CA THR A 166 12.84 9.76 -12.15
C THR A 166 14.24 9.36 -11.71
N ARG A 167 14.81 10.10 -10.74
CA ARG A 167 16.16 9.85 -10.23
C ARG A 167 16.11 9.65 -8.73
N GLN A 168 16.66 8.55 -8.26
CA GLN A 168 16.74 8.19 -6.84
C GLN A 168 18.19 7.97 -6.43
N ILE A 169 18.55 8.50 -5.27
CA ILE A 169 19.87 8.29 -4.66
C ILE A 169 19.68 7.50 -3.37
N TRP A 170 20.41 6.41 -3.26
CA TRP A 170 20.52 5.53 -2.10
C TRP A 170 21.95 5.61 -1.59
N ASP A 171 22.18 6.61 -0.73
CA ASP A 171 23.44 6.81 -0.03
C ASP A 171 23.45 6.02 1.28
N ILE A 172 24.61 5.91 1.92
CA ILE A 172 24.77 5.08 3.12
C ILE A 172 23.88 5.55 4.27
N THR A 173 23.62 6.86 4.39
CA THR A 173 22.74 7.40 5.42
C THR A 173 21.28 7.04 5.16
N ARG A 174 20.82 7.06 3.90
CA ARG A 174 19.46 6.62 3.56
C ARG A 174 19.29 5.12 3.74
N LEU A 175 20.30 4.31 3.41
CA LEU A 175 20.28 2.86 3.67
C LEU A 175 20.24 2.55 5.17
N TYR A 176 21.07 3.24 5.97
CA TYR A 176 21.02 3.15 7.43
C TYR A 176 19.63 3.50 7.97
N ARG A 177 19.02 4.60 7.51
CA ARG A 177 17.64 4.96 7.89
C ARG A 177 16.64 3.87 7.48
N GLN A 178 16.77 3.29 6.30
CA GLN A 178 15.88 2.23 5.81
C GLN A 178 15.98 0.96 6.66
N GLN A 179 17.20 0.50 6.95
CA GLN A 179 17.44 -0.69 7.75
C GLN A 179 17.07 -0.47 9.23
N ASN A 180 17.33 0.72 9.77
CA ASN A 180 16.85 1.07 11.10
C ASN A 180 15.36 1.34 11.15
N SER A 181 14.71 1.72 10.05
CA SER A 181 13.24 1.79 10.02
C SER A 181 12.59 0.42 10.14
N ARG A 182 13.32 -0.67 9.81
CA ARG A 182 12.89 -2.05 10.10
C ARG A 182 13.07 -2.44 11.57
N GLY A 183 14.03 -1.85 12.29
CA GLY A 183 14.30 -2.12 13.71
C GLY A 183 13.68 -1.13 14.69
N HIS A 184 13.37 0.08 14.24
CA HIS A 184 12.73 1.15 14.98
C HIS A 184 11.69 1.78 14.05
N LYS A 185 10.44 1.37 14.23
CA LYS A 185 9.31 2.11 13.69
C LYS A 185 9.49 3.56 14.11
N GLU A 186 9.72 4.48 13.16
CA GLU A 186 9.57 5.90 13.48
C GLU A 186 8.15 6.02 14.04
N ILE A 187 8.01 6.49 15.27
CA ILE A 187 6.73 6.58 15.94
C ILE A 187 5.85 7.52 15.11
N LEU A 188 4.76 7.01 14.54
CA LEU A 188 3.83 7.85 13.80
C LEU A 188 2.96 8.60 14.80
N GLU A 189 3.37 9.79 15.21
CA GLU A 189 2.56 10.64 16.08
C GLU A 189 1.72 11.62 15.27
N ILE A 190 0.40 11.56 15.47
CA ILE A 190 -0.57 12.49 14.89
C ILE A 190 -1.17 13.32 16.02
N ASP A 191 -0.80 14.60 16.08
CA ASP A 191 -1.51 15.60 16.89
C ASP A 191 -2.59 16.28 16.04
N PHE A 192 -3.86 16.06 16.39
CA PHE A 192 -5.00 16.56 15.61
C PHE A 192 -5.25 18.06 15.79
N PRO A 193 -5.22 18.63 17.00
CA PRO A 193 -5.25 20.08 17.20
C PRO A 193 -4.18 20.83 16.39
N GLU A 194 -2.94 20.36 16.41
CA GLU A 194 -1.83 21.01 15.70
C GLU A 194 -1.92 20.82 14.18
N SER A 195 -2.16 19.58 13.73
CA SER A 195 -2.16 19.26 12.29
C SER A 195 -3.44 19.69 11.57
N PHE A 196 -4.58 19.70 12.25
CA PHE A 196 -5.91 19.86 11.62
C PHE A 196 -6.80 20.90 12.31
N GLY A 197 -6.32 21.56 13.37
CA GLY A 197 -7.04 22.62 14.09
C GLY A 197 -8.24 22.11 14.90
N ARG A 198 -8.36 20.80 15.14
CA ARG A 198 -9.46 20.20 15.90
C ARG A 198 -9.13 18.79 16.40
N SER A 199 -9.68 18.41 17.54
CA SER A 199 -9.68 17.03 18.05
C SER A 199 -10.76 16.17 17.36
N LEU A 200 -10.64 14.84 17.44
CA LEU A 200 -11.65 13.92 16.91
C LEU A 200 -12.64 13.48 17.99
N SER A 201 -13.94 13.64 17.77
CA SER A 201 -14.96 13.10 18.66
C SER A 201 -14.98 11.57 18.63
N CYS A 202 -15.06 10.94 19.80
CA CYS A 202 -15.09 9.49 19.91
C CYS A 202 -16.06 8.99 20.99
N LEU A 203 -16.48 7.74 20.85
CA LEU A 203 -17.24 7.00 21.85
C LEU A 203 -16.41 5.81 22.32
N PRO A 204 -16.18 5.63 23.63
CA PRO A 204 -15.52 4.44 24.14
C PRO A 204 -16.41 3.21 23.89
N ALA A 205 -15.80 2.17 23.32
CA ALA A 205 -16.45 0.91 22.95
C ALA A 205 -15.85 -0.28 23.74
N HIS A 206 -15.46 -0.04 25.00
CA HIS A 206 -14.94 -1.05 25.91
C HIS A 206 -15.63 -0.95 27.28
N LEU A 207 -15.85 -2.10 27.93
CA LEU A 207 -16.47 -2.19 29.26
C LEU A 207 -15.40 -2.58 30.28
N GLY A 208 -14.64 -1.60 30.80
CA GLY A 208 -13.80 -1.76 31.99
C GLY A 208 -12.77 -2.91 32.01
N SER A 209 -12.57 -3.65 30.92
CA SER A 209 -11.59 -4.73 30.83
C SER A 209 -10.25 -4.18 30.40
N ASP A 210 -9.20 -4.48 31.15
CA ASP A 210 -7.83 -4.02 30.88
C ASP A 210 -7.17 -4.73 29.67
N LEU A 211 -7.92 -5.52 28.90
CA LEU A 211 -7.38 -6.28 27.77
C LEU A 211 -6.98 -5.40 26.58
N TYR A 212 -7.78 -4.36 26.28
CA TYR A 212 -7.51 -3.36 25.24
C TYR A 212 -8.52 -2.20 25.37
N LYS A 213 -8.18 -1.02 24.82
CA LYS A 213 -9.12 0.09 24.69
C LYS A 213 -9.63 0.14 23.26
N SER A 214 -10.91 0.45 23.06
CA SER A 214 -11.48 0.63 21.73
C SER A 214 -12.40 1.83 21.68
N TYR A 215 -12.41 2.50 20.53
CA TYR A 215 -13.16 3.72 20.28
C TYR A 215 -13.90 3.62 18.96
N LEU A 216 -15.14 4.09 18.95
CA LEU A 216 -15.85 4.43 17.72
C LEU A 216 -15.62 5.91 17.43
N VAL A 217 -15.02 6.22 16.28
CA VAL A 217 -14.62 7.57 15.88
C VAL A 217 -15.37 7.96 14.62
N VAL A 218 -15.80 9.21 14.51
CA VAL A 218 -16.33 9.78 13.28
C VAL A 218 -15.28 10.71 12.70
N ILE A 219 -14.53 10.24 11.71
CA ILE A 219 -13.45 11.02 11.10
C ILE A 219 -13.96 11.84 9.90
N PRO A 220 -13.69 13.15 9.83
CA PRO A 220 -13.97 13.94 8.64
C PRO A 220 -13.18 13.43 7.43
N GLY A 221 -13.84 13.33 6.28
CA GLY A 221 -13.23 12.83 5.03
C GLY A 221 -12.01 13.66 4.61
N LYS A 222 -12.01 14.96 4.89
CA LYS A 222 -10.86 15.84 4.65
C LYS A 222 -9.62 15.41 5.46
N ILE A 223 -9.78 15.19 6.77
CA ILE A 223 -8.68 14.76 7.65
C ILE A 223 -8.14 13.41 7.19
N LEU A 224 -9.02 12.46 6.84
CA LEU A 224 -8.59 11.15 6.36
C LEU A 224 -7.80 11.23 5.04
N ALA A 225 -8.22 12.09 4.12
CA ALA A 225 -7.50 12.33 2.88
C ALA A 225 -6.14 13.03 3.11
N ASP A 226 -6.07 13.99 4.05
CA ASP A 226 -4.82 14.66 4.44
C ASP A 226 -3.83 13.70 5.11
N LEU A 227 -4.32 12.82 5.99
CA LEU A 227 -3.51 11.76 6.59
C LEU A 227 -2.90 10.87 5.50
N TYR A 228 -3.69 10.45 4.52
CA TYR A 228 -3.19 9.65 3.42
C TYR A 228 -2.21 10.41 2.51
N GLU A 229 -2.43 11.70 2.28
CA GLU A 229 -1.50 12.54 1.53
C GLU A 229 -0.14 12.66 2.22
N LYS A 230 -0.13 12.80 3.55
CA LYS A 230 1.10 12.97 4.36
C LYS A 230 1.87 11.67 4.58
N TYR A 231 1.17 10.57 4.87
CA TYR A 231 1.79 9.33 5.33
C TYR A 231 1.67 8.17 4.31
N GLY A 232 0.81 8.29 3.31
CA GLY A 232 0.73 7.37 2.17
C GLY A 232 0.60 5.89 2.55
N ALA A 233 1.50 5.07 2.00
CA ALA A 233 1.52 3.63 2.21
C ALA A 233 1.77 3.24 3.68
N ARG A 234 2.45 4.09 4.47
CA ARG A 234 2.77 3.83 5.88
C ARG A 234 1.53 3.67 6.76
N LEU A 235 0.43 4.34 6.42
CA LEU A 235 -0.86 4.17 7.12
C LEU A 235 -1.54 2.82 6.80
N LEU A 236 -1.11 2.13 5.75
CA LEU A 236 -1.75 0.93 5.20
C LEU A 236 -0.85 -0.31 5.28
N GLU A 237 0.34 -0.24 5.88
CA GLU A 237 1.33 -1.34 5.91
C GLU A 237 0.75 -2.64 6.46
N ARG A 238 -0.10 -2.55 7.48
CA ARG A 238 -0.74 -3.72 8.12
C ARG A 238 -2.06 -4.14 7.46
N ASN A 239 -2.33 -3.65 6.26
CA ASN A 239 -3.47 -4.09 5.46
C ASN A 239 -3.08 -5.30 4.61
N VAL A 240 -3.59 -6.49 4.95
CA VAL A 240 -3.29 -7.76 4.24
C VAL A 240 -3.80 -7.74 2.79
N ARG A 241 -4.69 -6.79 2.45
CA ARG A 241 -5.14 -6.59 1.08
C ARG A 241 -4.26 -5.52 0.44
N SER A 242 -3.20 -5.95 -0.24
CA SER A 242 -2.37 -5.04 -1.03
C SER A 242 -3.27 -4.17 -1.94
N PHE A 243 -3.15 -2.86 -1.76
CA PHE A 243 -3.98 -1.85 -2.43
C PHE A 243 -3.78 -1.87 -3.96
N LEU A 244 -2.71 -2.50 -4.45
CA LEU A 244 -2.23 -2.48 -5.85
C LEU A 244 -3.18 -3.11 -6.88
N GLN A 245 -4.30 -3.71 -6.49
CA GLN A 245 -5.33 -4.11 -7.44
C GLN A 245 -6.53 -3.17 -7.36
N ALA A 246 -6.46 -2.08 -8.12
CA ALA A 246 -7.59 -1.20 -8.42
C ALA A 246 -8.72 -1.98 -9.12
N ARG A 247 -9.53 -2.72 -8.35
CA ARG A 247 -10.71 -3.39 -8.87
C ARG A 247 -11.79 -2.34 -9.17
N ALA A 248 -11.91 -2.00 -10.45
CA ALA A 248 -12.68 -0.88 -11.00
C ALA A 248 -14.16 -0.73 -10.58
N LYS A 249 -14.80 -1.71 -9.92
CA LYS A 249 -16.24 -1.64 -9.59
C LYS A 249 -16.53 -1.06 -8.20
N VAL A 250 -15.75 -1.39 -7.17
CA VAL A 250 -15.97 -0.90 -5.79
C VAL A 250 -15.59 0.58 -5.68
N ASN A 251 -14.42 0.95 -6.23
CA ASN A 251 -13.94 2.34 -6.24
C ASN A 251 -14.91 3.29 -6.98
N ARG A 252 -15.62 2.80 -8.01
CA ARG A 252 -16.63 3.57 -8.72
C ARG A 252 -17.82 3.96 -7.82
N GLY A 253 -18.28 3.06 -6.96
CA GLY A 253 -19.39 3.33 -6.05
C GLY A 253 -19.02 4.34 -4.97
N ILE A 254 -17.84 4.18 -4.36
CA ILE A 254 -17.31 5.12 -3.36
C ILE A 254 -17.14 6.50 -3.98
N ARG A 255 -16.47 6.59 -5.14
CA ARG A 255 -16.28 7.84 -5.88
C ARG A 255 -17.61 8.49 -6.28
N SER A 256 -18.58 7.70 -6.76
CA SER A 256 -19.91 8.21 -7.10
C SER A 256 -20.61 8.83 -5.88
N THR A 257 -20.50 8.20 -4.71
CA THR A 257 -21.08 8.74 -3.48
C THR A 257 -20.40 10.06 -3.09
N ILE A 258 -19.06 10.14 -3.19
CA ILE A 258 -18.32 11.38 -2.91
C ILE A 258 -18.79 12.53 -3.80
N LEU A 259 -18.97 12.28 -5.09
CA LEU A 259 -19.30 13.31 -6.08
C LEU A 259 -20.77 13.72 -6.06
N ASN A 260 -21.69 12.76 -5.91
CA ASN A 260 -23.11 12.99 -6.12
C ASN A 260 -23.91 13.11 -4.81
N GLU A 261 -23.51 12.36 -3.77
CA GLU A 261 -24.27 12.25 -2.52
C GLU A 261 -23.34 12.26 -1.28
N PRO A 262 -22.44 13.25 -1.13
CA PRO A 262 -21.43 13.23 -0.07
C PRO A 262 -22.03 13.21 1.34
N GLN A 263 -23.21 13.79 1.55
CA GLN A 263 -23.95 13.75 2.81
C GLN A 263 -24.40 12.34 3.21
N MET A 264 -24.56 11.43 2.24
CA MET A 264 -24.94 10.04 2.48
C MET A 264 -23.73 9.13 2.65
N PHE A 265 -22.50 9.65 2.55
CA PHE A 265 -21.29 8.83 2.56
C PHE A 265 -21.19 7.94 3.79
N PHE A 266 -21.50 8.51 4.97
CA PHE A 266 -21.50 7.78 6.25
C PHE A 266 -22.49 6.60 6.27
N ALA A 267 -23.61 6.72 5.55
CA ALA A 267 -24.65 5.69 5.50
C ALA A 267 -24.39 4.63 4.42
N TYR A 268 -23.82 5.02 3.28
CA TYR A 268 -23.68 4.14 2.11
C TYR A 268 -22.35 3.38 2.05
N ASN A 269 -21.31 3.91 2.69
CA ASN A 269 -19.97 3.34 2.59
C ASN A 269 -19.56 2.68 3.90
N ASN A 270 -18.83 1.58 3.77
CA ASN A 270 -18.24 0.92 4.93
C ASN A 270 -17.22 1.85 5.59
N GLY A 271 -17.19 1.78 6.91
CA GLY A 271 -16.19 2.46 7.72
C GLY A 271 -14.79 1.85 7.59
N LEU A 272 -13.92 2.26 8.50
CA LEU A 272 -12.53 1.88 8.61
C LEU A 272 -12.36 1.03 9.88
N THR A 273 -11.44 0.08 9.84
CA THR A 273 -10.88 -0.51 11.06
C THR A 273 -9.42 -0.09 11.14
N ALA A 274 -9.04 0.46 12.28
CA ALA A 274 -7.68 0.91 12.54
C ALA A 274 -7.18 0.47 13.91
N THR A 275 -5.87 0.35 14.03
CA THR A 275 -5.17 0.07 15.28
C THR A 275 -4.23 1.22 15.62
N ALA A 276 -3.95 1.42 16.90
CA ALA A 276 -2.98 2.38 17.40
C ALA A 276 -2.26 1.79 18.61
N GLU A 277 -1.07 2.31 18.90
CA GLU A 277 -0.31 1.93 20.09
C GLU A 277 -0.75 2.76 21.30
N HIS A 278 -0.84 4.08 21.11
CA HIS A 278 -1.28 5.00 22.16
C HIS A 278 -2.27 6.03 21.62
N VAL A 279 -3.18 6.46 22.50
CA VAL A 279 -4.14 7.54 22.20
C VAL A 279 -4.23 8.48 23.40
N LYS A 280 -4.18 9.78 23.12
CA LYS A 280 -4.42 10.82 24.13
C LYS A 280 -5.84 11.32 23.99
N THR A 281 -6.61 11.16 25.07
CA THR A 281 -8.02 11.58 25.10
C THR A 281 -8.25 12.69 26.12
N ARG A 282 -9.27 13.50 25.86
CA ARG A 282 -9.70 14.58 26.75
C ARG A 282 -11.22 14.63 26.80
N ILE A 283 -11.76 14.86 27.99
CA ILE A 283 -13.19 15.07 28.18
C ILE A 283 -13.50 16.53 27.91
N THR A 284 -14.53 16.78 27.11
CA THR A 284 -15.10 18.11 26.83
C THR A 284 -16.57 18.13 27.20
N ASP A 285 -17.18 19.32 27.21
CA ASP A 285 -18.63 19.46 27.44
C ASP A 285 -19.49 18.68 26.43
N ASN A 286 -18.94 18.41 25.24
CA ASN A 286 -19.59 17.68 24.15
C ASN A 286 -19.23 16.18 24.13
N GLY A 287 -18.50 15.68 25.12
CA GLY A 287 -18.08 14.28 25.23
C GLY A 287 -16.57 14.07 25.08
N LEU A 288 -16.19 12.81 24.89
CA LEU A 288 -14.79 12.39 24.78
C LEU A 288 -14.22 12.74 23.39
N VAL A 289 -13.02 13.31 23.37
CA VAL A 289 -12.28 13.59 22.14
C VAL A 289 -10.89 12.96 22.20
N ILE A 290 -10.34 12.67 21.02
CA ILE A 290 -8.96 12.22 20.81
C ILE A 290 -8.16 13.43 20.33
N ASP A 291 -7.15 13.82 21.10
CA ASP A 291 -6.21 14.90 20.77
C ASP A 291 -5.03 14.37 19.96
N SER A 292 -4.50 13.18 20.29
CA SER A 292 -3.43 12.54 19.52
C SER A 292 -3.56 11.02 19.40
N ILE A 293 -3.01 10.47 18.32
CA ILE A 293 -2.87 9.03 18.09
C ILE A 293 -1.42 8.73 17.71
N GLN A 294 -0.87 7.71 18.35
CA GLN A 294 0.45 7.16 18.06
C GLN A 294 0.29 5.84 17.30
N ASP A 295 1.07 5.68 16.22
CA ASP A 295 1.17 4.49 15.40
C ASP A 295 -0.17 4.01 14.83
N LEU A 296 -0.93 4.98 14.28
CA LEU A 296 -2.17 4.72 13.57
C LEU A 296 -1.93 3.83 12.34
N GLN A 297 -2.65 2.71 12.25
CA GLN A 297 -2.59 1.75 11.16
C GLN A 297 -3.99 1.34 10.69
N ILE A 298 -4.30 1.51 9.40
CA ILE A 298 -5.60 1.16 8.81
C ILE A 298 -5.54 -0.26 8.26
N VAL A 299 -6.04 -1.20 9.06
CA VAL A 299 -6.07 -2.64 8.72
C VAL A 299 -7.24 -3.01 7.79
N ASN A 300 -8.29 -2.18 7.74
CA ASN A 300 -9.38 -2.30 6.77
C ASN A 300 -9.91 -0.92 6.38
N GLY A 301 -10.20 -0.72 5.09
CA GLY A 301 -10.68 0.57 4.56
C GLY A 301 -9.69 1.30 3.65
N GLY A 302 -8.58 0.68 3.23
CA GLY A 302 -7.59 1.30 2.34
C GLY A 302 -8.20 1.83 1.02
N GLN A 303 -9.18 1.14 0.45
CA GLN A 303 -9.92 1.61 -0.74
C GLN A 303 -10.73 2.88 -0.46
N THR A 304 -11.38 2.98 0.70
CA THR A 304 -12.14 4.17 1.12
C THR A 304 -11.21 5.36 1.28
N THR A 305 -10.13 5.18 2.05
CA THR A 305 -9.10 6.20 2.30
C THR A 305 -8.48 6.72 1.00
N ALA A 306 -8.02 5.82 0.12
CA ALA A 306 -7.42 6.21 -1.15
C ALA A 306 -8.44 6.84 -2.10
N SER A 307 -9.69 6.36 -2.14
CA SER A 307 -10.74 6.95 -2.98
C SER A 307 -11.04 8.40 -2.58
N LEU A 308 -11.05 8.70 -1.28
CA LEU A 308 -11.22 10.08 -0.79
C LEU A 308 -10.08 10.98 -1.25
N PHE A 309 -8.83 10.53 -1.09
CA PHE A 309 -7.66 11.27 -1.54
C PHE A 309 -7.65 11.50 -3.06
N HIS A 310 -7.82 10.45 -3.86
CA HIS A 310 -7.78 10.56 -5.31
C HIS A 310 -8.95 11.37 -5.87
N THR A 311 -10.16 11.20 -5.34
CA THR A 311 -11.32 11.99 -5.79
C THR A 311 -11.14 13.46 -5.45
N ARG A 312 -10.54 13.78 -4.29
CA ARG A 312 -10.15 15.15 -3.96
C ARG A 312 -9.09 15.70 -4.92
N ARG A 313 -8.04 14.93 -5.23
CA ARG A 313 -6.91 15.40 -6.04
C ARG A 313 -7.24 15.51 -7.54
N LEU A 314 -7.93 14.50 -8.10
CA LEU A 314 -8.23 14.41 -9.53
C LEU A 314 -9.50 15.15 -9.90
N ASP A 315 -10.57 14.97 -9.11
CA ASP A 315 -11.89 15.54 -9.40
C ASP A 315 -12.15 16.86 -8.67
N LYS A 316 -11.22 17.30 -7.80
CA LYS A 316 -11.36 18.51 -6.97
C LYS A 316 -12.62 18.51 -6.10
N ALA A 317 -13.05 17.31 -5.68
CA ALA A 317 -14.26 17.14 -4.90
C ALA A 317 -14.14 17.78 -3.50
N ASP A 318 -15.24 18.39 -3.04
CA ASP A 318 -15.35 18.91 -1.68
C ASP A 318 -15.72 17.79 -0.71
N LEU A 319 -14.84 17.52 0.26
CA LEU A 319 -15.03 16.50 1.29
C LEU A 319 -15.67 17.05 2.57
N SER A 320 -16.10 18.32 2.60
CA SER A 320 -16.65 18.98 3.80
C SER A 320 -17.86 18.27 4.42
N LYS A 321 -18.65 17.58 3.58
CA LYS A 321 -19.86 16.83 3.99
C LYS A 321 -19.62 15.34 4.19
N VAL A 322 -18.39 14.88 3.99
CA VAL A 322 -18.05 13.45 4.07
C VAL A 322 -17.55 13.12 5.47
N PHE A 323 -18.17 12.11 6.08
CA PHE A 323 -17.76 11.55 7.37
C PHE A 323 -17.62 10.04 7.25
N VAL A 324 -16.60 9.48 7.90
CA VAL A 324 -16.31 8.05 7.87
C VAL A 324 -16.33 7.51 9.28
N GLN A 325 -17.03 6.39 9.49
CA GLN A 325 -16.98 5.65 10.75
C GLN A 325 -15.63 4.94 10.84
N MET A 326 -14.95 5.03 11.98
CA MET A 326 -13.71 4.31 12.26
C MET A 326 -13.84 3.53 13.56
N LYS A 327 -13.54 2.24 13.52
CA LYS A 327 -13.32 1.42 14.71
C LYS A 327 -11.83 1.44 15.02
N LEU A 328 -11.46 2.10 16.12
CA LEU A 328 -10.08 2.22 16.57
C LEU A 328 -9.85 1.27 17.74
N THR A 329 -8.82 0.43 17.66
CA THR A 329 -8.39 -0.46 18.75
C THR A 329 -6.99 -0.08 19.19
N VAL A 330 -6.80 0.16 20.48
CA VAL A 330 -5.52 0.52 21.09
C VAL A 330 -4.93 -0.73 21.71
N ILE A 331 -3.75 -1.11 21.27
CA ILE A 331 -3.09 -2.37 21.61
C ILE A 331 -1.66 -2.04 22.04
N ASP A 332 -1.28 -2.52 23.22
CA ASP A 332 0.10 -2.40 23.72
C ASP A 332 1.05 -3.22 22.84
N ASP A 333 2.29 -2.75 22.71
CA ASP A 333 3.23 -3.25 21.71
C ASP A 333 3.54 -4.76 21.86
N GLU A 334 3.56 -5.29 23.09
CA GLU A 334 3.80 -6.71 23.37
C GLU A 334 2.74 -7.66 22.76
N LYS A 335 1.51 -7.20 22.56
CA LYS A 335 0.40 -8.01 22.00
C LYS A 335 0.09 -7.67 20.55
N ASN A 336 0.86 -6.75 19.99
CA ASN A 336 0.61 -6.14 18.70
C ASN A 336 0.73 -7.17 17.55
N GLU A 337 1.75 -8.02 17.61
CA GLU A 337 2.04 -9.04 16.59
C GLU A 337 1.01 -10.18 16.54
N GLU A 338 0.36 -10.49 17.67
CA GLU A 338 -0.68 -11.54 17.71
C GLU A 338 -2.07 -11.00 17.34
N ILE A 339 -2.43 -9.83 17.87
CA ILE A 339 -3.80 -9.33 17.79
C ILE A 339 -4.08 -8.64 16.46
N VAL A 340 -3.14 -7.83 15.94
CA VAL A 340 -3.38 -7.03 14.73
C VAL A 340 -3.66 -7.88 13.48
N PRO A 341 -2.92 -8.98 13.21
CA PRO A 341 -3.24 -9.87 12.10
C PRO A 341 -4.66 -10.45 12.21
N ARG A 342 -5.09 -10.84 13.42
CA ARG A 342 -6.44 -11.38 13.66
C ARG A 342 -7.52 -10.32 13.46
N ILE A 343 -7.31 -9.09 13.93
CA ILE A 343 -8.23 -7.98 13.66
C ILE A 343 -8.36 -7.76 12.15
N SER A 344 -7.23 -7.77 11.43
CA SER A 344 -7.22 -7.62 9.99
C SER A 344 -7.98 -8.76 9.29
N GLU A 345 -7.72 -10.01 9.68
CA GLU A 345 -8.44 -11.19 9.20
C GLU A 345 -9.96 -11.06 9.44
N TYR A 346 -10.39 -10.78 10.66
CA TYR A 346 -11.82 -10.67 11.00
C TYR A 346 -12.51 -9.46 10.36
N ALA A 347 -11.79 -8.35 10.16
CA ALA A 347 -12.33 -7.20 9.43
C ALA A 347 -12.51 -7.49 7.92
N ASN A 348 -11.75 -8.44 7.37
CA ASN A 348 -11.78 -8.79 5.95
C ASN A 348 -12.61 -10.05 5.62
N THR A 349 -13.01 -10.84 6.61
CA THR A 349 -13.80 -12.08 6.44
C THR A 349 -15.31 -11.84 6.31
N GLN A 350 -15.77 -10.60 6.24
CA GLN A 350 -17.17 -10.32 5.91
C GLN A 350 -17.49 -10.84 4.50
N ASN A 351 -18.36 -11.85 4.42
CA ASN A 351 -18.80 -12.44 3.16
C ASN A 351 -19.38 -11.36 2.25
N LYS A 352 -19.01 -11.41 0.97
CA LYS A 352 -19.63 -10.58 -0.06
C LYS A 352 -21.13 -10.91 -0.12
N VAL A 353 -21.96 -9.97 0.30
CA VAL A 353 -23.41 -10.05 0.11
C VAL A 353 -23.69 -9.97 -1.40
N ASN A 354 -24.40 -10.96 -1.95
CA ASN A 354 -24.69 -10.98 -3.37
C ASN A 354 -25.75 -9.92 -3.71
N ALA A 355 -25.75 -9.41 -4.94
CA ALA A 355 -26.78 -8.48 -5.39
C ALA A 355 -28.19 -9.06 -5.20
N ALA A 356 -28.36 -10.38 -5.36
CA ALA A 356 -29.60 -11.08 -5.09
C ALA A 356 -30.07 -10.93 -3.63
N ASP A 357 -29.14 -10.91 -2.66
CA ASP A 357 -29.46 -10.74 -1.25
C ASP A 357 -29.94 -9.30 -0.96
N PHE A 358 -29.40 -8.30 -1.65
CA PHE A 358 -29.92 -6.91 -1.58
C PHE A 358 -31.30 -6.77 -2.22
N PHE A 359 -31.56 -7.51 -3.30
CA PHE A 359 -32.86 -7.51 -3.97
C PHE A 359 -33.95 -8.25 -3.17
N SER A 360 -33.61 -9.07 -2.16
CA SER A 360 -34.57 -9.80 -1.32
C SER A 360 -35.63 -8.90 -0.65
N ASN A 361 -35.33 -7.62 -0.45
CA ASN A 361 -36.24 -6.63 0.14
C ASN A 361 -36.96 -5.76 -0.90
N HIS A 362 -36.72 -5.98 -2.19
CA HIS A 362 -37.42 -5.24 -3.25
C HIS A 362 -38.94 -5.52 -3.15
N PRO A 363 -39.82 -4.52 -3.39
CA PRO A 363 -41.27 -4.67 -3.19
C PRO A 363 -41.89 -5.87 -3.90
N PHE A 364 -41.34 -6.26 -5.05
CA PHE A 364 -41.73 -7.48 -5.77
C PHE A 364 -41.55 -8.75 -4.93
N HIS A 365 -40.37 -8.94 -4.32
CA HIS A 365 -40.05 -10.13 -3.54
C HIS A 365 -40.84 -10.19 -2.23
N VAL A 366 -41.11 -9.03 -1.62
CA VAL A 366 -42.00 -8.91 -0.45
C VAL A 366 -43.43 -9.35 -0.81
N ARG A 367 -43.99 -8.84 -1.92
CA ARG A 367 -45.34 -9.23 -2.38
C ARG A 367 -45.44 -10.71 -2.74
N MET A 368 -44.41 -11.27 -3.38
CA MET A 368 -44.38 -12.71 -3.71
C MET A 368 -44.37 -13.58 -2.45
N GLU A 369 -43.63 -13.19 -1.41
CA GLU A 369 -43.67 -13.84 -0.11
C GLU A 369 -45.07 -13.76 0.54
N GLU A 370 -45.71 -12.59 0.51
CA GLU A 370 -47.06 -12.41 1.03
C GLU A 370 -48.07 -13.35 0.33
N PHE A 371 -47.97 -13.48 -0.99
CA PHE A 371 -48.81 -14.41 -1.74
C PHE A 371 -48.55 -15.87 -1.37
N SER A 372 -47.29 -16.27 -1.22
CA SER A 372 -46.93 -17.64 -0.83
C SER A 372 -47.47 -17.99 0.55
N ARG A 373 -47.48 -17.03 1.49
CA ARG A 373 -48.01 -17.21 2.84
C ARG A 373 -49.54 -17.24 2.89
N ARG A 374 -50.21 -16.50 1.99
CA ARG A 374 -51.68 -16.37 1.98
C ARG A 374 -52.38 -17.45 1.16
N LEU A 375 -51.84 -17.83 0.02
CA LEU A 375 -52.50 -18.70 -0.96
C LEU A 375 -52.14 -20.18 -0.71
N TRP A 376 -53.13 -21.06 -0.81
CA TRP A 376 -52.91 -22.50 -0.80
C TRP A 376 -52.41 -22.97 -2.16
N ALA A 377 -51.46 -23.92 -2.14
CA ALA A 377 -50.99 -24.58 -3.34
C ALA A 377 -52.07 -25.55 -3.84
N PRO A 378 -52.25 -25.70 -5.17
CA PRO A 378 -53.17 -26.68 -5.74
C PRO A 378 -52.92 -28.08 -5.18
N ALA A 379 -53.99 -28.78 -4.76
CA ALA A 379 -53.88 -30.12 -4.23
C ALA A 379 -53.30 -31.08 -5.29
N ARG A 380 -52.33 -31.90 -4.88
CA ARG A 380 -51.83 -32.99 -5.72
C ARG A 380 -52.95 -34.02 -5.94
N GLN A 381 -53.11 -34.54 -7.15
CA GLN A 381 -54.14 -35.55 -7.46
C GLN A 381 -54.06 -36.72 -6.46
N GLY A 382 -55.17 -36.96 -5.75
CA GLY A 382 -55.26 -38.01 -4.72
C GLY A 382 -54.89 -37.60 -3.29
N SER A 383 -54.41 -36.37 -3.05
CA SER A 383 -54.13 -35.86 -1.70
C SER A 383 -55.32 -35.11 -1.12
N GLN A 384 -55.73 -35.46 0.11
CA GLN A 384 -56.72 -34.69 0.89
C GLN A 384 -56.10 -33.51 1.66
N ARG A 385 -54.76 -33.41 1.72
CA ARG A 385 -54.05 -32.32 2.40
C ARG A 385 -53.67 -31.23 1.43
N GLU A 386 -54.06 -30.00 1.76
CA GLU A 386 -53.61 -28.78 1.10
C GLU A 386 -52.22 -28.39 1.63
N THR A 387 -51.36 -27.87 0.76
CA THR A 387 -50.00 -27.41 1.10
C THR A 387 -49.86 -25.93 0.76
N LYS A 388 -48.80 -25.28 1.23
CA LYS A 388 -48.49 -23.89 0.84
C LYS A 388 -47.17 -23.84 0.10
N TRP A 389 -47.06 -22.89 -0.83
CA TRP A 389 -45.79 -22.56 -1.45
C TRP A 389 -44.93 -21.77 -0.46
N PHE A 390 -43.66 -22.14 -0.31
CA PHE A 390 -42.70 -21.34 0.43
C PHE A 390 -41.84 -20.53 -0.54
N TYR A 391 -42.04 -19.22 -0.55
CA TYR A 391 -41.20 -18.32 -1.34
C TYR A 391 -40.01 -17.85 -0.50
N GLU A 392 -38.85 -18.42 -0.77
CA GLU A 392 -37.59 -18.04 -0.13
C GLU A 392 -37.04 -16.77 -0.79
N ARG A 393 -37.34 -15.60 -0.21
CA ARG A 393 -36.84 -14.32 -0.73
C ARG A 393 -35.41 -14.02 -0.29
N ALA A 394 -35.03 -14.48 0.91
CA ALA A 394 -33.68 -14.36 1.45
C ALA A 394 -33.10 -15.75 1.65
N ARG A 395 -31.84 -15.94 1.24
CA ARG A 395 -31.18 -17.24 1.32
C ARG A 395 -31.10 -17.73 2.78
N GLY A 396 -31.46 -18.99 3.01
CA GLY A 396 -31.51 -19.61 4.33
C GLY A 396 -32.83 -19.40 5.08
N GLN A 397 -33.78 -18.63 4.52
CA GLN A 397 -35.04 -18.32 5.19
C GLN A 397 -35.92 -19.57 5.37
N PHE A 398 -35.91 -20.51 4.41
CA PHE A 398 -36.63 -21.76 4.56
C PHE A 398 -36.03 -22.62 5.68
N ALA A 399 -34.71 -22.76 5.71
CA ALA A 399 -34.01 -23.53 6.73
C ALA A 399 -34.22 -22.95 8.14
N ASP A 400 -34.16 -21.62 8.29
CA ASP A 400 -34.47 -20.94 9.55
C ASP A 400 -35.93 -21.17 9.97
N ALA A 401 -36.88 -21.02 9.06
CA ALA A 401 -38.30 -21.31 9.33
C ALA A 401 -38.51 -22.79 9.73
N GLN A 402 -37.87 -23.72 9.02
CA GLN A 402 -37.94 -25.16 9.29
C GLN A 402 -37.30 -25.53 10.63
N SER A 403 -36.24 -24.84 11.05
CA SER A 403 -35.57 -25.08 12.34
C SER A 403 -36.49 -24.85 13.55
N LYS A 404 -37.50 -23.98 13.37
CA LYS A 404 -38.50 -23.63 14.39
C LYS A 404 -39.69 -24.60 14.43
N LEU A 405 -39.74 -25.56 13.51
CA LEU A 405 -40.82 -26.55 13.39
C LEU A 405 -40.42 -27.87 14.08
N SER A 406 -41.40 -28.52 14.71
CA SER A 406 -41.24 -29.88 15.23
C SER A 406 -41.08 -30.90 14.09
N ALA A 407 -40.59 -32.11 14.39
CA ALA A 407 -40.42 -33.16 13.38
C ALA A 407 -41.72 -33.56 12.64
N SER A 408 -42.90 -33.31 13.24
CA SER A 408 -44.21 -33.54 12.61
C SER A 408 -44.73 -32.35 11.81
N GLN A 409 -44.10 -31.18 11.95
CA GLN A 409 -44.44 -29.94 11.26
C GLN A 409 -43.47 -29.63 10.10
N LYS A 410 -42.26 -30.20 10.12
CA LYS A 410 -41.33 -30.24 8.99
C LYS A 410 -41.85 -31.14 7.89
#